data_AF-A0A845YFW4-F1
#
_entry.id   AF-A0A845YFW4-F1
#
_cell.length_a   1.000
_cell.length_b   1.000
_cell.length_c   1.000
_cell.angle_alpha   90.00
_cell.angle_beta   90.00
_cell.angle_gamma   90.00
#
_symmetry.space_group_name_H-M   'P 1'
#
loop_
_entity.id
_entity.type
_entity.pdbx_description
1 polymer ?
#
loop_
_entity_poly.entity_id
_entity_poly.type
_entity_poly.pdbx_seq_one_letter_code
_entity_poly.pdbx_strand_id
1 'polypeptide(L)'
;MKKILIVDDDITLRAALTRYLRERGFQVSHASSGTEGLALFEQDQPDLVVSDVMMPEMDGYEFCTKLREIRSGQLVPFIFLSGRGELDDRIEGHSKGADDYIVKPFHPKELIAKIDAQLERSRRMHAEIIRLVQQMPTQVAAQPPQPEPLPLTPAEEKVFWEVIQGFTNKQIGEHLFISPRTVQTHLSNILSKLSLENRSQLIRYAFEHGYRPASESKK
;
A
#
# COMPACT_ATOMS: atom_id res chain seq x y z
N MET A 1 -4.44 20.84 6.38
CA MET A 1 -5.83 20.95 6.85
C MET A 1 -6.37 19.54 6.99
N LYS A 2 -7.08 19.20 8.08
CA LYS A 2 -7.60 17.85 8.29
C LYS A 2 -8.94 17.66 7.58
N LYS A 3 -9.11 16.52 6.92
CA LYS A 3 -10.30 16.17 6.12
C LYS A 3 -11.28 15.36 6.95
N ILE A 4 -12.54 15.77 6.96
CA ILE A 4 -13.63 15.08 7.65
C ILE A 4 -14.71 14.73 6.62
N LEU A 5 -15.12 13.48 6.61
CA LEU A 5 -16.28 13.02 5.86
C LEU A 5 -17.48 12.92 6.81
N ILE A 6 -18.56 13.63 6.49
CA ILE A 6 -19.86 13.51 7.19
C ILE A 6 -20.79 12.66 6.35
N VAL A 7 -21.39 11.62 6.93
CA VAL A 7 -22.37 10.76 6.26
C VAL A 7 -23.64 10.74 7.08
N ASP A 8 -24.68 11.40 6.61
CA ASP A 8 -25.94 11.56 7.33
C ASP A 8 -27.02 11.88 6.30
N ASP A 9 -28.22 11.28 6.37
CA ASP A 9 -29.28 11.53 5.39
C ASP A 9 -30.00 12.88 5.65
N ASP A 10 -29.95 13.42 6.87
CA ASP A 10 -30.50 14.73 7.22
C ASP A 10 -29.65 15.86 6.62
N ILE A 11 -30.17 16.46 5.54
CA ILE A 11 -29.57 17.59 4.84
C ILE A 11 -29.32 18.81 5.74
N THR A 12 -30.20 19.05 6.71
CA THR A 12 -30.12 20.22 7.59
C THR A 12 -28.99 20.05 8.58
N LEU A 13 -28.92 18.88 9.22
CA LEU A 13 -27.84 18.55 10.15
C LEU A 13 -26.49 18.53 9.43
N ARG A 14 -26.43 17.85 8.28
CA ARG A 14 -25.22 17.75 7.46
C ARG A 14 -24.70 19.13 7.03
N ALA A 15 -25.58 20.03 6.60
CA ALA A 15 -25.20 21.41 6.24
C ALA A 15 -24.73 22.22 7.46
N ALA A 16 -25.41 22.11 8.60
CA ALA A 16 -25.05 22.81 9.83
C ALA A 16 -23.67 22.36 10.35
N LEU A 17 -23.43 21.04 10.40
CA LEU A 17 -22.15 20.46 10.80
C LEU A 17 -21.04 20.84 9.83
N THR A 18 -21.29 20.77 8.51
CA THR A 18 -20.32 21.17 7.49
C THR A 18 -19.85 22.61 7.71
N ARG A 19 -20.79 23.54 7.93
CA ARG A 19 -20.45 24.94 8.20
C ARG A 19 -19.62 25.07 9.48
N TYR A 20 -20.08 24.46 10.57
CA TYR A 20 -19.43 24.54 11.88
C TYR A 20 -18.00 23.97 11.87
N LEU A 21 -17.79 22.83 11.24
CA LEU A 21 -16.46 22.21 11.13
C LEU A 21 -15.53 23.01 10.21
N ARG A 22 -16.04 23.58 9.11
CA ARG A 22 -15.24 24.45 8.24
C ARG A 22 -14.78 25.73 8.95
N GLU A 23 -15.63 26.34 9.77
CA GLU A 23 -15.27 27.49 10.62
C GLU A 23 -14.16 27.15 11.63
N ARG A 24 -14.01 25.87 12.00
CA ARG A 24 -12.92 25.36 12.84
C ARG A 24 -11.66 24.97 12.07
N GLY A 25 -11.62 25.18 10.76
CA GLY A 25 -10.45 24.89 9.93
C GLY A 25 -10.37 23.45 9.43
N PHE A 26 -11.47 22.70 9.41
CA PHE A 26 -11.52 21.38 8.77
C PHE A 26 -11.95 21.48 7.30
N GLN A 27 -11.38 20.63 6.46
CA GLN A 27 -11.90 20.40 5.12
C GLN A 27 -13.00 19.36 5.24
N VAL A 28 -14.21 19.68 4.76
CA VAL A 28 -15.38 18.81 4.97
C VAL A 28 -15.97 18.39 3.63
N SER A 29 -16.00 17.08 3.39
CA SER A 29 -16.84 16.41 2.39
C SER A 29 -18.07 15.83 3.09
N HIS A 30 -19.16 15.65 2.35
CA HIS A 30 -20.40 15.15 2.92
C HIS A 30 -21.12 14.19 1.96
N ALA A 31 -21.78 13.19 2.51
CA ALA A 31 -22.60 12.21 1.81
C ALA A 31 -23.97 12.09 2.47
N SER A 32 -24.97 11.72 1.68
CA SER A 32 -26.35 11.49 2.09
C SER A 32 -26.69 10.02 2.39
N SER A 33 -25.78 9.10 2.08
CA SER A 33 -25.94 7.67 2.36
C SER A 33 -24.58 6.99 2.55
N GLY A 34 -24.57 5.81 3.18
CA GLY A 34 -23.36 4.99 3.33
C GLY A 34 -22.70 4.66 1.98
N THR A 35 -23.50 4.45 0.93
CA THR A 35 -23.02 4.16 -0.42
C THR A 35 -22.24 5.34 -1.01
N GLU A 36 -22.80 6.55 -0.93
CA GLU A 36 -22.10 7.77 -1.37
C GLU A 36 -20.87 8.03 -0.48
N GLY A 37 -20.96 7.73 0.82
CA GLY A 37 -19.85 7.81 1.77
C GLY A 37 -18.66 6.94 1.37
N LEU A 38 -18.88 5.68 0.98
CA LEU A 38 -17.82 4.79 0.47
C LEU A 38 -17.21 5.33 -0.83
N ALA A 39 -18.04 5.77 -1.77
CA ALA A 39 -17.55 6.30 -3.03
C ALA A 39 -16.65 7.53 -2.82
N LEU A 40 -17.04 8.45 -1.92
CA LEU A 40 -16.24 9.61 -1.57
C LEU A 40 -14.96 9.23 -0.81
N PHE A 41 -15.03 8.23 0.07
CA PHE A 41 -13.87 7.72 0.80
C PHE A 41 -12.78 7.19 -0.15
N GLU A 42 -13.17 6.46 -1.20
CA GLU A 42 -12.24 5.93 -2.20
C GLU A 42 -11.63 7.02 -3.10
N GLN A 43 -12.40 8.08 -3.39
CA GLN A 43 -11.94 9.21 -4.20
C GLN A 43 -10.97 10.12 -3.45
N ASP A 44 -11.30 10.47 -2.20
CA ASP A 44 -10.47 11.32 -1.35
C ASP A 44 -10.53 10.88 0.11
N GLN A 45 -9.47 10.21 0.56
CA GLN A 45 -9.40 9.60 1.88
C GLN A 45 -9.48 10.67 2.98
N PRO A 46 -10.52 10.64 3.84
CA PRO A 46 -10.63 11.56 4.97
C PRO A 46 -9.69 11.15 6.10
N ASP A 47 -9.34 12.11 6.96
CA ASP A 47 -8.62 11.85 8.21
C ASP A 47 -9.56 11.31 9.32
N LEU A 48 -10.87 11.50 9.19
CA LEU A 48 -11.91 11.04 10.13
C LEU A 48 -13.28 10.98 9.45
N VAL A 49 -14.10 10.00 9.86
CA VAL A 49 -15.49 9.85 9.41
C VAL A 49 -16.44 10.09 10.58
N VAL A 50 -17.49 10.88 10.35
CA VAL A 50 -18.66 11.01 11.23
C VAL A 50 -19.86 10.49 10.47
N SER A 51 -20.53 9.46 10.97
CA SER A 51 -21.66 8.83 10.29
C SER A 51 -22.88 8.71 11.19
N ASP A 52 -24.07 8.94 10.66
CA ASP A 52 -25.29 8.41 11.28
C ASP A 52 -25.28 6.88 11.18
N VAL A 53 -25.96 6.24 12.12
CA VAL A 53 -26.32 4.82 12.06
C VAL A 53 -27.56 4.65 11.19
N MET A 54 -28.57 5.51 11.35
CA MET A 54 -29.85 5.35 10.68
C MET A 54 -29.84 6.06 9.33
N MET A 55 -29.62 5.31 8.24
CA MET A 55 -29.65 5.84 6.88
C MET A 55 -30.37 4.87 5.95
N PRO A 56 -31.01 5.35 4.86
CA PRO A 56 -31.62 4.50 3.86
C PRO A 56 -30.57 3.75 3.04
N GLU A 57 -30.99 2.60 2.49
CA GLU A 57 -30.21 1.69 1.62
C GLU A 57 -29.02 1.03 2.33
N MET A 58 -28.03 1.81 2.74
CA MET A 58 -26.86 1.37 3.50
C MET A 58 -26.82 2.15 4.80
N ASP A 59 -27.03 1.43 5.91
CA ASP A 59 -26.95 1.99 7.24
C ASP A 59 -25.49 2.26 7.66
N GLY A 60 -25.31 2.99 8.77
CA GLY A 60 -23.97 3.35 9.25
C GLY A 60 -23.14 2.15 9.71
N TYR A 61 -23.77 1.07 10.18
CA TYR A 61 -23.05 -0.13 10.61
C TYR A 61 -22.49 -0.89 9.41
N GLU A 62 -23.27 -1.04 8.36
CA GLU A 62 -22.83 -1.64 7.10
C GLU A 62 -21.75 -0.77 6.46
N PHE A 63 -21.93 0.55 6.44
CA PHE A 63 -20.91 1.49 5.95
C PHE A 63 -19.59 1.34 6.71
N CYS A 64 -19.62 1.36 8.05
CA CYS A 64 -18.43 1.17 8.87
C CYS A 64 -17.75 -0.17 8.58
N THR A 65 -18.53 -1.26 8.50
CA THR A 65 -18.01 -2.60 8.22
C THR A 65 -17.29 -2.64 6.87
N LYS A 66 -17.92 -2.13 5.80
CA LYS A 66 -17.32 -2.07 4.46
C LYS A 66 -16.09 -1.17 4.42
N LEU A 67 -16.11 -0.03 5.12
CA LEU A 67 -14.96 0.85 5.21
C LEU A 67 -13.75 0.16 5.88
N ARG A 68 -13.99 -0.70 6.89
CA ARG A 68 -12.93 -1.49 7.55
C ARG A 68 -12.36 -2.60 6.68
N GLU A 69 -13.08 -3.06 5.66
CA GLU A 69 -12.57 -4.01 4.66
C GLU A 69 -11.56 -3.36 3.70
N ILE A 70 -11.65 -2.04 3.51
CA ILE A 70 -10.71 -1.27 2.68
C ILE A 70 -9.41 -1.03 3.45
N ARG A 71 -8.26 -1.41 2.88
CA ARG A 71 -6.94 -1.28 3.52
C ARG A 71 -6.66 0.13 4.07
N SER A 72 -7.00 1.18 3.33
CA SER A 72 -6.83 2.56 3.77
C SER A 72 -7.85 3.01 4.81
N GLY A 73 -8.99 2.32 4.95
CA GLY A 73 -10.05 2.62 5.91
C GLY A 73 -9.89 1.94 7.27
N GLN A 74 -9.04 0.92 7.38
CA GLN A 74 -8.85 0.15 8.62
C GLN A 74 -8.48 1.00 9.84
N LEU A 75 -7.68 2.05 9.66
CA LEU A 75 -7.18 2.90 10.74
C LEU A 75 -7.79 4.31 10.73
N VAL A 76 -8.76 4.58 9.86
CA VAL A 76 -9.43 5.88 9.81
C VAL A 76 -10.40 5.98 10.98
N PRO A 77 -10.24 6.96 11.89
CA PRO A 77 -11.15 7.11 13.00
C PRO A 77 -12.59 7.29 12.53
N PHE A 78 -13.51 6.57 13.18
CA PHE A 78 -14.91 6.53 12.83
C PHE A 78 -15.77 6.83 14.05
N ILE A 79 -16.62 7.85 13.95
CA ILE A 79 -17.52 8.28 15.02
C ILE A 79 -18.95 8.09 14.56
N PHE A 80 -19.72 7.31 15.31
CA PHE A 80 -21.18 7.29 15.12
C PHE A 80 -21.82 8.52 15.76
N LEU A 81 -22.77 9.11 15.04
CA LEU A 81 -23.60 10.23 15.47
C LEU A 81 -25.06 9.88 15.22
N SER A 82 -25.77 9.34 16.21
CA SER A 82 -27.04 8.64 15.99
C SER A 82 -28.12 9.08 16.97
N GLY A 83 -29.39 9.04 16.54
CA GLY A 83 -30.53 9.19 17.44
C GLY A 83 -30.77 7.98 18.34
N ARG A 84 -30.17 6.82 18.01
CA ARG A 84 -30.16 5.65 18.90
C ARG A 84 -29.13 5.86 20.00
N GLY A 85 -29.46 5.47 21.23
CA GLY A 85 -28.61 5.77 22.38
C GLY A 85 -28.68 4.75 23.50
N GLU A 86 -29.34 3.61 23.27
CA GLU A 86 -29.35 2.53 24.25
C GLU A 86 -27.95 1.91 24.36
N LEU A 87 -27.72 1.21 25.48
CA LEU A 87 -26.42 0.58 25.72
C LEU A 87 -26.07 -0.40 24.59
N ASP A 88 -27.05 -1.16 24.12
CA ASP A 88 -26.86 -2.18 23.09
C ASP A 88 -26.48 -1.57 21.74
N ASP A 89 -27.06 -0.43 21.36
CA ASP A 89 -26.67 0.30 20.14
C ASP A 89 -25.20 0.75 20.19
N ARG A 90 -24.76 1.23 21.35
CA ARG A 90 -23.38 1.68 21.55
C ARG A 90 -22.40 0.52 21.52
N ILE A 91 -22.76 -0.60 22.13
CA ILE A 91 -21.98 -1.85 22.09
C ILE A 91 -21.88 -2.34 20.65
N GLU A 92 -22.99 -2.35 19.91
CA GLU A 92 -23.00 -2.75 18.51
C GLU A 92 -22.08 -1.85 17.69
N GLY A 93 -22.19 -0.52 17.80
CA GLY A 93 -21.31 0.41 17.09
C GLY A 93 -19.82 0.17 17.33
N HIS A 94 -19.41 -0.06 18.58
CA HIS A 94 -18.03 -0.41 18.89
C HIS A 94 -17.62 -1.76 18.28
N SER A 95 -18.50 -2.76 18.30
CA SER A 95 -18.23 -4.08 17.70
C SER A 95 -18.03 -4.02 16.17
N LYS A 96 -18.66 -3.04 15.50
CA LYS A 96 -18.50 -2.78 14.06
C LYS A 96 -17.22 -1.99 13.73
N GLY A 97 -16.46 -1.59 14.74
CA GLY A 97 -15.17 -0.93 14.59
C GLY A 97 -15.20 0.59 14.68
N ALA A 98 -16.26 1.18 15.25
CA ALA A 98 -16.26 2.61 15.56
C ALA A 98 -15.45 2.94 16.81
N ASP A 99 -14.73 4.06 16.75
CA ASP A 99 -13.86 4.56 17.82
C ASP A 99 -14.61 5.38 18.86
N ASP A 100 -15.78 5.92 18.49
CA ASP A 100 -16.65 6.68 19.38
C ASP A 100 -18.12 6.64 18.93
N TYR A 101 -19.00 7.00 19.86
CA TYR A 101 -20.45 7.04 19.63
C TYR A 101 -21.05 8.25 20.37
N ILE A 102 -21.75 9.10 19.64
CA ILE A 102 -22.43 10.30 20.14
C ILE A 102 -23.93 10.18 19.86
N VAL A 103 -24.73 10.38 20.90
CA VAL A 103 -26.20 10.29 20.82
C VAL A 103 -26.79 11.67 20.50
N LYS A 104 -27.72 11.74 19.56
CA LYS A 104 -28.51 12.95 19.25
C LYS A 104 -29.64 13.08 20.29
N PRO A 105 -29.95 14.29 20.78
CA PRO A 105 -29.30 15.57 20.49
C PRO A 105 -27.98 15.73 21.24
N PHE A 106 -27.00 16.37 20.58
CA PHE A 106 -25.66 16.58 21.10
C PHE A 106 -25.26 18.05 21.04
N HIS A 107 -24.25 18.43 21.81
CA HIS A 107 -23.69 19.77 21.72
C HIS A 107 -22.56 19.80 20.67
N PRO A 108 -22.48 20.76 19.73
CA PRO A 108 -21.42 20.77 18.70
C PRO A 108 -19.98 20.77 19.26
N LYS A 109 -19.78 21.36 20.45
CA LYS A 109 -18.50 21.29 21.17
C LYS A 109 -18.09 19.88 21.59
N GLU A 110 -19.06 19.02 21.91
CA GLU A 110 -18.81 17.61 22.25
C GLU A 110 -18.26 16.86 21.03
N LEU A 111 -18.92 17.01 19.87
CA LEU A 111 -18.47 16.41 18.62
C LEU A 111 -17.03 16.85 18.27
N ILE A 112 -16.73 18.15 18.39
CA ILE A 112 -15.36 18.65 18.17
C ILE A 112 -14.36 18.00 19.12
N ALA A 113 -14.68 17.93 20.41
CA ALA A 113 -13.78 17.34 21.39
C ALA A 113 -13.46 15.88 21.06
N LYS A 114 -14.46 15.11 20.58
CA LYS A 114 -14.25 13.74 20.12
C LYS A 114 -13.41 13.68 18.84
N ILE A 115 -13.70 14.53 17.86
CA ILE A 115 -12.93 14.64 16.60
C ILE A 115 -11.45 14.93 16.91
N ASP A 116 -11.17 15.96 17.72
CA ASP A 116 -9.81 16.36 18.07
C ASP A 116 -9.07 15.24 18.82
N ALA A 117 -9.75 14.58 19.77
CA ALA A 117 -9.18 13.47 20.52
C ALA A 117 -8.82 12.28 19.61
N GLN A 118 -9.68 11.93 18.65
CA GLN A 118 -9.45 10.82 17.73
C GLN A 118 -8.35 11.14 16.70
N LEU A 119 -8.32 12.36 16.16
CA LEU A 119 -7.26 12.81 15.27
C LEU A 119 -5.89 12.82 15.97
N GLU A 120 -5.84 13.29 17.21
CA GLU A 120 -4.60 13.29 17.99
C GLU A 120 -4.16 11.87 18.36
N ARG A 121 -5.09 10.98 18.72
CA ARG A 121 -4.79 9.55 18.94
C ARG A 121 -4.20 8.92 17.68
N SER A 122 -4.84 9.11 16.53
CA SER A 122 -4.36 8.62 15.25
C SER A 122 -2.95 9.16 14.94
N ARG A 123 -2.73 10.47 15.12
CA ARG A 123 -1.42 11.10 14.91
C ARG A 123 -0.32 10.48 15.78
N ARG A 124 -0.61 10.23 17.07
CA ARG A 124 0.34 9.59 18.00
C ARG A 124 0.67 8.16 17.59
N MET A 125 -0.34 7.37 17.23
CA MET A 125 -0.13 5.99 16.75
C MET A 125 0.71 5.95 15.48
N HIS A 126 0.40 6.81 14.50
CA HIS A 126 1.20 6.91 13.27
C HIS A 126 2.66 7.31 13.56
N ALA A 127 2.89 8.27 14.44
CA ALA A 127 4.25 8.69 14.82
C ALA A 127 5.04 7.55 15.46
N GLU A 128 4.42 6.77 16.36
CA GLU A 128 5.09 5.64 17.01
C GLU A 128 5.33 4.48 16.04
N ILE A 129 4.39 4.17 15.14
CA ILE A 129 4.58 3.15 14.09
C ILE A 129 5.77 3.53 13.21
N ILE A 130 5.86 4.77 12.75
CA ILE A 130 6.99 5.26 11.93
C ILE A 130 8.31 5.10 12.70
N ARG A 131 8.33 5.50 13.98
CA ARG A 131 9.51 5.35 14.82
C ARG A 131 9.93 3.89 14.96
N LEU A 132 8.99 2.98 15.23
CA LEU A 132 9.29 1.55 15.36
C LEU A 132 9.81 0.97 14.05
N VAL A 133 9.18 1.29 12.91
CA VAL A 133 9.64 0.85 11.58
C VAL A 133 11.05 1.35 11.27
N GLN A 134 11.40 2.58 11.69
CA GLN A 134 12.75 3.13 11.54
C GLN A 134 13.79 2.51 12.50
N GLN A 135 13.35 2.03 13.66
CA GLN A 135 14.20 1.39 14.67
C GLN A 135 14.36 -0.11 14.47
N MET A 136 13.46 -0.75 13.72
CA MET A 136 13.70 -2.10 13.24
C MET A 136 15.00 -2.06 12.45
N PRO A 137 16.00 -2.91 12.76
CA PRO A 137 17.11 -3.07 11.86
C PRO A 137 16.46 -3.41 10.53
N THR A 138 16.61 -2.51 9.56
CA THR A 138 16.50 -2.89 8.17
C THR A 138 17.39 -4.12 8.08
N GLN A 139 16.81 -5.32 8.05
CA GLN A 139 17.23 -6.24 7.01
C GLN A 139 17.11 -5.37 5.78
N VAL A 140 18.24 -4.75 5.43
CA VAL A 140 18.41 -3.86 4.31
C VAL A 140 17.56 -4.52 3.26
N ALA A 141 16.51 -3.82 2.79
CA ALA A 141 15.79 -4.25 1.61
C ALA A 141 16.90 -4.58 0.65
N ALA A 142 17.14 -5.88 0.46
CA ALA A 142 18.29 -6.31 -0.28
C ALA A 142 17.98 -5.76 -1.66
N GLN A 143 18.68 -4.68 -2.04
CA GLN A 143 19.16 -4.62 -3.40
C GLN A 143 19.64 -6.05 -3.64
N PRO A 144 19.04 -6.82 -4.57
CA PRO A 144 19.52 -8.15 -4.86
C PRO A 144 21.04 -8.00 -4.93
N PRO A 145 21.80 -8.77 -4.13
CA PRO A 145 23.22 -8.53 -3.92
C PRO A 145 23.78 -8.20 -5.30
N GLN A 146 24.39 -7.01 -5.46
CA GLN A 146 25.06 -6.72 -6.71
C GLN A 146 25.93 -7.93 -6.96
N PRO A 147 25.69 -8.68 -8.06
CA PRO A 147 26.36 -9.95 -8.23
C PRO A 147 27.85 -9.68 -8.08
N GLU A 148 28.53 -10.47 -7.23
CA GLU A 148 29.97 -10.35 -7.08
C GLU A 148 30.60 -10.29 -8.47
N PRO A 149 31.50 -9.34 -8.77
CA PRO A 149 32.03 -9.19 -10.11
C PRO A 149 32.54 -10.54 -10.61
N LEU A 150 31.98 -11.01 -11.73
CA LEU A 150 32.34 -12.30 -12.32
C LEU A 150 33.86 -12.38 -12.46
N PRO A 151 34.51 -13.51 -12.09
CA PRO A 151 35.95 -13.71 -12.29
C PRO A 151 36.28 -13.98 -13.77
N LEU A 152 35.67 -13.21 -14.67
CA LEU A 152 35.72 -13.35 -16.11
C LEU A 152 36.42 -12.14 -16.74
N THR A 153 37.06 -12.36 -17.87
CA THR A 153 37.58 -11.29 -18.72
C THR A 153 36.43 -10.57 -19.43
N PRO A 154 36.62 -9.32 -19.90
CA PRO A 154 35.57 -8.59 -20.64
C PRO A 154 35.03 -9.33 -21.88
N ALA A 155 35.84 -10.19 -22.51
CA ALA A 155 35.41 -11.02 -23.63
C ALA A 155 34.54 -12.21 -23.19
N GLU A 156 34.92 -12.86 -22.09
CA GLU A 156 34.15 -13.97 -21.51
C GLU A 156 32.83 -13.48 -20.91
N GLU A 157 32.82 -12.32 -20.29
CA GLU A 157 31.60 -11.72 -19.72
C GLU A 157 30.54 -11.46 -20.80
N LYS A 158 30.95 -10.94 -21.97
CA LYS A 158 30.04 -10.77 -23.12
C LYS A 158 29.44 -12.10 -23.57
N VAL A 159 30.25 -13.15 -23.64
CA VAL A 159 29.77 -14.50 -24.00
C VAL A 159 28.84 -15.06 -22.91
N PHE A 160 29.14 -14.84 -21.63
CA PHE A 160 28.31 -15.25 -20.50
C PHE A 160 26.89 -14.67 -20.61
N TRP A 161 26.76 -13.36 -20.84
CA TRP A 161 25.46 -12.68 -20.96
C TRP A 161 24.59 -13.21 -22.12
N GLU A 162 25.22 -13.57 -23.23
CA GLU A 162 24.54 -14.17 -24.38
C GLU A 162 24.14 -15.64 -24.13
N VAL A 163 24.96 -16.38 -23.39
CA VAL A 163 24.69 -17.79 -23.05
C VAL A 163 23.48 -17.92 -22.13
N ILE A 164 23.37 -17.06 -21.12
CA ILE A 164 22.25 -17.08 -20.18
C ILE A 164 20.92 -16.63 -20.81
N GLN A 165 21.00 -15.92 -21.95
CA GLN A 165 19.85 -15.60 -22.81
C GLN A 165 19.41 -16.77 -23.70
N GLY A 166 20.15 -17.87 -23.71
CA GLY A 166 19.81 -19.06 -24.51
C GLY A 166 20.38 -19.05 -25.94
N PHE A 167 21.23 -18.09 -26.31
CA PHE A 167 21.79 -18.03 -27.67
C PHE A 167 22.80 -19.13 -27.97
N THR A 168 22.72 -19.72 -29.16
CA THR A 168 23.65 -20.73 -29.67
C THR A 168 25.01 -20.13 -30.03
N ASN A 169 26.09 -20.92 -30.06
CA ASN A 169 27.43 -20.42 -30.41
C ASN A 169 27.49 -19.68 -31.76
N LYS A 170 26.61 -20.04 -32.70
CA LYS A 170 26.49 -19.35 -33.98
C LYS A 170 25.92 -17.93 -33.81
N GLN A 171 24.80 -17.81 -33.09
CA GLN A 171 24.15 -16.52 -32.80
C GLN A 171 25.06 -15.60 -31.99
N ILE A 172 25.75 -16.14 -30.97
CA ILE A 172 26.71 -15.38 -30.17
C ILE A 172 27.87 -14.87 -31.05
N GLY A 173 28.36 -15.70 -31.96
CA GLY A 173 29.42 -15.30 -32.89
C GLY A 173 29.00 -14.15 -33.81
N GLU A 174 27.75 -14.17 -34.28
CA GLU A 174 27.13 -13.10 -35.06
C GLU A 174 26.95 -11.82 -34.22
N HIS A 175 26.46 -11.92 -32.98
CA HIS A 175 26.23 -10.76 -32.10
C HIS A 175 27.52 -10.08 -31.64
N LEU A 176 28.57 -10.87 -31.35
CA LEU A 176 29.84 -10.38 -30.82
C LEU A 176 30.92 -10.19 -31.89
N PHE A 177 30.60 -10.43 -33.17
CA PHE A 177 31.54 -10.35 -34.30
C PHE A 177 32.79 -11.23 -34.11
N ILE A 178 32.62 -12.45 -33.60
CA ILE A 178 33.69 -13.45 -33.40
C ILE A 178 33.31 -14.81 -33.98
N SER A 179 34.28 -15.68 -34.23
CA SER A 179 33.97 -17.00 -34.80
C SER A 179 33.23 -17.89 -33.78
N PRO A 180 32.33 -18.81 -34.21
CA PRO A 180 31.69 -19.77 -33.30
C PRO A 180 32.69 -20.64 -32.52
N ARG A 181 33.89 -20.87 -33.08
CA ARG A 181 35.00 -21.57 -32.42
C ARG A 181 35.59 -20.73 -31.28
N THR A 182 35.71 -19.42 -31.47
CA THR A 182 36.13 -18.47 -30.43
C THR A 182 35.11 -18.40 -29.30
N VAL A 183 33.81 -18.42 -29.62
CA VAL A 183 32.74 -18.53 -28.61
C VAL A 183 32.88 -19.81 -27.79
N GLN A 184 33.13 -20.95 -28.45
CA GLN A 184 33.34 -22.22 -27.75
C GLN A 184 34.55 -22.18 -26.81
N THR A 185 35.66 -21.55 -27.23
CA THR A 185 36.83 -21.34 -26.36
C THR A 185 36.49 -20.49 -25.14
N HIS A 186 35.79 -19.37 -25.32
CA HIS A 186 35.35 -18.55 -24.20
C HIS A 186 34.40 -19.30 -23.27
N LEU A 187 33.44 -20.05 -23.80
CA LEU A 187 32.53 -20.87 -22.99
C LEU A 187 33.28 -21.93 -22.17
N SER A 188 34.27 -22.60 -22.76
CA SER A 188 35.12 -23.56 -22.04
C SER A 188 35.88 -22.90 -20.89
N ASN A 189 36.42 -21.69 -21.11
CA ASN A 189 37.13 -20.95 -20.08
C ASN A 189 36.20 -20.47 -18.95
N ILE A 190 34.98 -20.01 -19.29
CA ILE A 190 33.95 -19.61 -18.33
C ILE A 190 33.58 -20.80 -17.43
N LEU A 191 33.29 -21.96 -18.05
CA LEU A 191 32.97 -23.19 -17.32
C LEU A 191 34.11 -23.61 -16.38
N SER A 192 35.36 -23.56 -16.85
CA SER A 192 36.52 -23.87 -16.01
C SER A 192 36.72 -22.88 -14.85
N LYS A 193 36.52 -21.57 -15.08
CA LYS A 193 36.69 -20.54 -14.05
C LYS A 193 35.61 -20.59 -12.97
N LEU A 194 34.39 -20.95 -13.35
CA LEU A 194 33.25 -21.06 -12.44
C LEU A 194 33.09 -22.48 -11.86
N SER A 195 34.00 -23.41 -12.18
CA SER A 195 33.95 -24.82 -11.76
C SER A 195 32.65 -25.54 -12.18
N LEU A 196 32.21 -25.33 -13.42
CA LEU A 196 30.98 -25.88 -13.99
C LEU A 196 31.30 -26.85 -15.13
N GLU A 197 30.46 -27.86 -15.32
CA GLU A 197 30.69 -28.93 -16.29
C GLU A 197 30.03 -28.68 -17.64
N ASN A 198 28.93 -27.92 -17.67
CA ASN A 198 28.15 -27.73 -18.88
C ASN A 198 27.36 -26.41 -18.89
N ARG A 199 26.85 -26.07 -20.09
CA ARG A 199 26.06 -24.86 -20.33
C ARG A 199 24.82 -24.77 -19.44
N SER A 200 24.15 -25.89 -19.16
CA SER A 200 22.95 -25.89 -18.32
C SER A 200 23.28 -25.49 -16.87
N GLN A 201 24.41 -25.97 -16.34
CA GLN A 201 24.92 -25.53 -15.04
C GLN A 201 25.30 -24.05 -15.05
N LEU A 202 25.83 -23.52 -16.15
CA LEU A 202 26.12 -22.08 -16.28
C LEU A 202 24.86 -21.21 -16.22
N ILE A 203 23.80 -21.63 -16.92
CA ILE A 203 22.51 -20.93 -16.87
C ILE A 203 21.94 -20.99 -15.45
N ARG A 204 21.99 -22.16 -14.79
CA ARG A 204 21.52 -22.34 -13.42
C ARG A 204 22.32 -21.47 -12.43
N TYR A 205 23.64 -21.48 -12.53
CA TYR A 205 24.54 -20.65 -11.73
C TYR A 205 24.18 -19.17 -11.83
N ALA A 206 23.93 -18.68 -13.05
CA ALA A 206 23.52 -17.31 -13.30
C ALA A 206 22.22 -16.95 -12.56
N PHE A 207 21.19 -17.80 -12.64
CA PHE A 207 19.93 -17.59 -11.91
C PHE A 207 20.09 -17.63 -10.39
N GLU A 208 20.87 -18.60 -9.86
CA GLU A 208 21.11 -18.77 -8.42
C GLU A 208 21.86 -17.57 -7.81
N HIS A 209 22.71 -16.91 -8.60
CA HIS A 209 23.52 -15.76 -8.16
C HIS A 209 22.95 -14.41 -8.60
N GLY A 210 21.72 -14.38 -9.13
CA GLY A 210 21.01 -13.14 -9.45
C GLY A 210 21.37 -12.48 -10.79
N TYR A 211 22.19 -13.12 -11.62
CA TYR A 211 22.46 -12.68 -12.99
C TYR A 211 21.27 -12.99 -13.88
N ARG A 212 20.46 -11.96 -14.17
CA ARG A 212 19.29 -12.09 -15.04
C ARG A 212 19.55 -11.47 -16.41
N PRO A 213 19.16 -12.14 -17.51
CA PRO A 213 19.02 -11.50 -18.80
C PRO A 213 18.19 -10.22 -18.73
N ALA A 214 18.58 -9.19 -19.46
CA ALA A 214 17.79 -7.97 -19.58
C ALA A 214 16.60 -8.17 -20.56
N SER A 215 15.49 -8.72 -20.09
CA SER A 215 14.17 -8.67 -20.76
C SER A 215 13.10 -9.27 -19.82
N GLU A 216 12.10 -8.57 -19.29
CA GLU A 216 11.10 -7.69 -19.92
C GLU A 216 10.95 -6.36 -19.16
N SER A 217 11.47 -5.28 -19.73
CA SER A 217 11.11 -3.92 -19.34
C SER A 217 10.89 -3.14 -20.62
N LYS A 218 9.86 -3.53 -21.39
CA LYS A 218 9.33 -2.74 -22.50
C LYS A 218 7.99 -3.32 -22.99
N LYS A 219 6.95 -2.52 -22.68
CA LYS A 219 5.58 -2.48 -23.20
C LYS A 219 4.58 -3.46 -22.60
#